data_AF-A0AAV2NG75-F1
#
_entry.id   AF-A0AAV2NG75-F1
#
_cell.length_a   1.000
_cell.length_b   1.000
_cell.length_c   1.000
_cell.angle_alpha   90.00
_cell.angle_beta   90.00
_cell.angle_gamma   90.00
#
_symmetry.space_group_name_H-M   'P 1'
#
loop_
_entity.id
_entity.type
_entity.pdbx_description
1 polymer ?
#
loop_
_entity_poly.entity_id
_entity_poly.type
_entity_poly.pdbx_seq_one_letter_code
_entity_poly.pdbx_strand_id
1 'polypeptide(L)'
;MAFESVVLTFLACIAVFYFILNYHRRQSSIKTVNSLPGPKTFPLIGSALTFLQRSPDEILDTLTELVEKYSTPLRLWMGNKLYIIINKPDQIQTILQNSHCLDKSVIYTLFEPVFGKGLLTAPASIWTEQRKMIAPSINTIMLQKFFGIFIEQSIILTDKLEKVGLNGNEVFFLQHITECTLTNAFASKKL
;
A
#
# COMPACT_ATOMS: atom_id res chain seq x y z
N MET A 1 -0.62 -39.81 21.38
CA MET A 1 -2.09 -39.97 21.28
C MET A 1 -2.88 -39.16 22.31
N ALA A 2 -3.00 -39.57 23.59
CA ALA A 2 -3.84 -38.83 24.55
C ALA A 2 -3.34 -37.39 24.83
N PHE A 3 -2.04 -37.21 25.07
CA PHE A 3 -1.44 -35.89 25.30
C PHE A 3 -1.61 -34.94 24.10
N GLU A 4 -1.36 -35.42 22.87
CA GLU A 4 -1.54 -34.62 21.64
C GLU A 4 -3.00 -34.20 21.44
N SER A 5 -3.96 -35.08 21.74
CA SER A 5 -5.39 -34.75 21.65
C SER A 5 -5.82 -33.69 22.67
N VAL A 6 -5.24 -33.71 23.88
CA VAL A 6 -5.51 -32.69 24.90
C VAL A 6 -4.91 -31.34 24.52
N VAL A 7 -3.70 -31.32 23.95
CA VAL A 7 -3.07 -30.09 23.45
C VAL A 7 -3.88 -29.49 22.30
N LEU A 8 -4.32 -30.30 21.33
CA LEU A 8 -5.12 -29.85 20.20
C LEU A 8 -6.48 -29.27 20.63
N THR A 9 -7.17 -29.92 21.57
CA THR A 9 -8.47 -29.43 22.07
C THR A 9 -8.30 -28.13 22.86
N PHE A 10 -7.26 -28.00 23.67
CA PHE A 10 -6.96 -26.76 24.39
C PHE A 10 -6.63 -25.60 23.45
N LEU A 11 -5.82 -25.83 22.40
CA LEU A 11 -5.54 -24.84 21.36
C LEU A 11 -6.81 -24.44 20.60
N ALA A 12 -7.68 -25.40 20.28
CA ALA A 12 -8.96 -25.11 19.64
C ALA A 12 -9.86 -24.25 20.55
N CYS A 13 -9.94 -24.54 21.84
CA CYS A 13 -10.69 -23.73 22.80
C CYS A 13 -10.14 -22.30 22.91
N ILE A 14 -8.82 -22.12 22.94
CA ILE A 14 -8.20 -20.78 22.92
C ILE A 14 -8.52 -20.05 21.62
N ALA A 15 -8.42 -20.73 20.47
CA ALA A 15 -8.73 -20.15 19.17
C ALA A 15 -10.20 -19.72 19.09
N VAL A 16 -11.14 -20.55 19.57
CA VAL A 16 -12.58 -20.25 19.64
C VAL A 16 -12.85 -19.09 20.60
N PHE A 17 -12.21 -19.07 21.77
CA PHE A 17 -12.37 -17.97 22.72
C PHE A 17 -11.84 -16.64 22.16
N TYR A 18 -10.64 -16.66 21.58
CA TYR A 18 -10.08 -15.51 20.87
C TYR A 18 -11.00 -15.04 19.74
N PHE A 19 -11.59 -15.98 18.99
CA PHE A 19 -12.54 -15.71 17.92
C PHE A 19 -13.82 -15.02 18.42
N ILE A 20 -14.42 -15.53 19.50
CA ILE A 20 -15.62 -14.95 20.13
C ILE A 20 -15.33 -13.53 20.60
N LEU A 21 -14.20 -13.30 21.29
CA LEU A 21 -13.81 -11.96 21.74
C LEU A 21 -13.62 -11.00 20.56
N ASN A 22 -12.96 -11.44 19.50
CA ASN A 22 -12.74 -10.62 18.30
C ASN A 22 -14.06 -10.30 17.59
N TYR A 23 -14.98 -11.27 17.51
CA TYR A 23 -16.32 -11.09 16.97
C TYR A 23 -17.13 -10.06 17.78
N HIS A 24 -17.16 -10.19 19.11
CA HIS A 24 -17.88 -9.25 19.97
C HIS A 24 -17.29 -7.83 19.94
N ARG A 25 -15.96 -7.69 19.97
CA ARG A 25 -15.30 -6.38 19.80
C ARG A 25 -15.67 -5.75 18.46
N ARG A 26 -15.68 -6.55 17.40
CA ARG A 26 -16.01 -6.12 16.04
C ARG A 26 -17.47 -5.67 15.90
N GLN A 27 -18.41 -6.29 16.62
CA GLN A 27 -19.84 -5.94 16.54
C GLN A 27 -20.12 -4.48 16.87
N SER A 28 -19.40 -3.89 17.82
CA SER A 28 -19.55 -2.46 18.16
C SER A 28 -19.16 -1.56 16.97
N SER A 29 -17.99 -1.79 16.37
CA SER A 29 -17.53 -1.03 15.20
C SER A 29 -18.38 -1.29 13.95
N ILE A 30 -18.86 -2.51 13.76
CA ILE A 30 -19.74 -2.89 12.65
C ILE A 30 -21.04 -2.09 12.69
N LYS A 31 -21.67 -1.94 13.85
CA LYS A 31 -22.97 -1.26 13.96
C LYS A 31 -22.90 0.20 13.48
N THR A 32 -21.85 0.92 13.86
CA THR A 32 -21.67 2.32 13.46
C THR A 32 -21.40 2.45 11.96
N VAL A 33 -20.58 1.55 11.42
CA VAL A 33 -20.07 1.65 10.04
C VAL A 33 -21.00 1.01 9.02
N ASN A 34 -21.89 0.08 9.41
CA ASN A 34 -22.84 -0.57 8.51
C ASN A 34 -23.89 0.37 7.90
N SER A 35 -24.00 1.59 8.41
CA SER A 35 -24.77 2.66 7.76
C SER A 35 -24.17 3.08 6.42
N LEU A 36 -22.86 2.85 6.22
CA LEU A 36 -22.17 3.18 4.99
C LEU A 36 -22.45 2.13 3.89
N PRO A 37 -22.61 2.58 2.63
CA PRO A 37 -22.72 1.70 1.49
C PRO A 37 -21.45 0.86 1.34
N GLY A 38 -21.61 -0.36 0.81
CA GLY A 38 -20.47 -1.23 0.54
C GLY A 38 -20.89 -2.67 0.30
N PRO A 39 -19.95 -3.52 -0.17
CA PRO A 39 -20.21 -4.92 -0.47
C PRO A 39 -20.72 -5.70 0.74
N LYS A 40 -21.35 -6.85 0.45
CA LYS A 40 -21.76 -7.80 1.49
C LYS A 40 -20.57 -8.19 2.35
N THR A 41 -20.80 -8.24 3.65
CA THR A 41 -19.77 -8.55 4.64
C THR A 41 -20.11 -9.84 5.35
N PHE A 42 -19.25 -10.84 5.17
CA PHE A 42 -19.36 -12.11 5.88
C PHE A 42 -18.67 -12.05 7.24
N PRO A 43 -19.13 -12.84 8.23
CA PRO A 43 -18.42 -12.96 9.49
C PRO A 43 -16.99 -13.42 9.24
N LEU A 44 -16.05 -12.91 10.05
CA LEU A 44 -14.60 -13.13 9.94
C LEU A 44 -13.95 -12.54 8.67
N ILE A 45 -14.29 -13.04 7.48
CA ILE A 45 -13.61 -12.73 6.20
C ILE A 45 -13.95 -11.33 5.69
N GLY A 46 -15.10 -10.78 6.10
CA GLY A 46 -15.58 -9.49 5.59
C GLY A 46 -15.99 -9.61 4.13
N SER A 47 -15.52 -8.69 3.30
CA SER A 47 -15.74 -8.64 1.85
C SER A 47 -14.57 -9.19 1.05
N ALA A 48 -13.57 -9.81 1.71
CA ALA A 48 -12.40 -10.36 1.04
C ALA A 48 -12.71 -11.46 0.01
N LEU A 49 -13.88 -12.11 0.09
CA LEU A 49 -14.36 -13.03 -0.96
C LEU A 49 -14.49 -12.35 -2.34
N THR A 50 -14.76 -11.04 -2.38
CA THR A 50 -14.80 -10.26 -3.62
C THR A 50 -13.43 -10.21 -4.30
N PHE A 51 -12.35 -10.32 -3.53
CA PHE A 51 -10.96 -10.24 -4.00
C PHE A 51 -10.31 -11.62 -4.16
N LEU A 52 -10.75 -12.63 -3.42
CA LEU A 52 -10.15 -13.98 -3.46
C LEU A 52 -10.35 -14.70 -4.81
N GLN A 53 -11.33 -14.30 -5.60
CA GLN A 53 -11.60 -14.86 -6.93
C GLN A 53 -10.89 -14.12 -8.06
N ARG A 54 -10.16 -13.05 -7.74
CA ARG A 54 -9.50 -12.16 -8.69
C ARG A 54 -7.99 -12.35 -8.62
N SER A 55 -7.30 -12.12 -9.73
CA SER A 55 -5.85 -12.10 -9.73
C SER A 55 -5.32 -10.85 -8.98
N PRO A 56 -4.08 -10.86 -8.47
CA PRO A 56 -3.49 -9.65 -7.88
C PRO A 56 -3.49 -8.44 -8.81
N ASP A 57 -3.40 -8.68 -10.12
CA ASP A 57 -3.37 -7.64 -11.15
C ASP A 57 -4.75 -6.96 -11.32
N GLU A 58 -5.84 -7.65 -10.97
CA GLU A 58 -7.23 -7.17 -11.07
C GLU A 58 -7.70 -6.41 -9.81
N ILE A 59 -6.84 -6.23 -8.81
CA ILE A 59 -7.24 -5.56 -7.55
C ILE A 59 -7.70 -4.13 -7.82
N LEU A 60 -7.00 -3.39 -8.68
CA LEU A 60 -7.36 -2.00 -9.01
C LEU A 60 -8.68 -1.92 -9.78
N ASP A 61 -8.91 -2.84 -10.71
CA ASP A 61 -10.16 -2.93 -11.44
C ASP A 61 -11.33 -3.23 -10.49
N THR A 62 -11.13 -4.18 -9.58
CA THR A 62 -12.11 -4.51 -8.54
C THR A 62 -12.43 -3.32 -7.64
N LEU A 63 -11.42 -2.52 -7.25
CA LEU A 63 -11.64 -1.30 -6.47
C LEU A 63 -12.41 -0.26 -7.28
N THR A 64 -12.13 -0.14 -8.58
CA THR A 64 -12.85 0.76 -9.49
C THR A 64 -14.31 0.36 -9.62
N GLU A 65 -14.60 -0.92 -9.87
CA GLU A 65 -15.96 -1.46 -9.92
C GLU A 65 -16.75 -1.18 -8.62
N LEU A 66 -16.10 -1.30 -7.45
CA LEU A 66 -16.73 -1.00 -6.16
C LEU A 66 -17.05 0.48 -6.01
N VAL A 67 -16.15 1.36 -6.45
CA VAL A 67 -16.31 2.82 -6.37
C VAL A 67 -17.38 3.32 -7.33
N GLU A 68 -17.57 2.66 -8.48
CA GLU A 68 -18.66 2.96 -9.42
C GLU A 68 -20.02 2.46 -8.88
N LYS A 69 -20.02 1.31 -8.20
CA LYS A 69 -21.24 0.67 -7.71
C LYS A 69 -21.79 1.29 -6.42
N TYR A 70 -20.93 1.80 -5.55
CA TYR A 70 -21.32 2.32 -4.23
C TYR A 70 -20.95 3.79 -4.09
N SER A 71 -21.83 4.57 -3.45
CA SER A 71 -21.54 5.98 -3.15
C SER A 71 -20.45 6.11 -2.07
N THR A 72 -19.68 7.19 -2.13
CA THR A 72 -18.70 7.53 -1.08
C THR A 72 -19.36 8.20 0.13
N PRO A 73 -18.85 8.00 1.37
CA PRO A 73 -17.78 7.07 1.74
C PRO A 73 -18.28 5.62 1.76
N LEU A 74 -17.52 4.71 1.15
CA LEU A 74 -17.88 3.29 1.07
C LEU A 74 -17.06 2.48 2.08
N ARG A 75 -17.70 1.49 2.73
CA ARG A 75 -17.04 0.57 3.66
C ARG A 75 -16.53 -0.67 2.93
N LEU A 76 -15.30 -1.08 3.24
CA LEU A 76 -14.72 -2.34 2.81
C LEU A 76 -14.10 -3.06 4.00
N TRP A 77 -14.58 -4.28 4.29
CA TRP A 77 -13.99 -5.11 5.35
C TRP A 77 -13.05 -6.13 4.74
N MET A 78 -11.80 -6.15 5.18
CA MET A 78 -10.83 -7.21 4.85
C MET A 78 -10.46 -7.93 6.14
N GLY A 79 -11.03 -9.13 6.33
CA GLY A 79 -10.91 -9.83 7.60
C GLY A 79 -11.54 -9.02 8.74
N ASN A 80 -10.72 -8.69 9.74
CA ASN A 80 -11.08 -7.84 10.89
C ASN A 80 -10.69 -6.35 10.71
N LYS A 81 -10.11 -5.97 9.58
CA LYS A 81 -9.72 -4.59 9.27
C LYS A 81 -10.79 -3.91 8.43
N LEU A 82 -11.15 -2.70 8.82
CA LEU A 82 -12.05 -1.83 8.07
C LEU A 82 -11.23 -0.83 7.25
N TYR A 83 -11.58 -0.73 5.98
CA TYR A 83 -11.10 0.28 5.05
C TYR A 83 -12.28 1.13 4.61
N ILE A 84 -12.11 2.45 4.63
CA ILE A 84 -13.09 3.39 4.08
C ILE A 84 -12.50 3.93 2.78
N ILE A 85 -13.17 3.67 1.67
CA ILE A 85 -12.74 4.15 0.35
C ILE A 85 -13.53 5.41 0.03
N ILE A 86 -12.81 6.41 -0.47
CA ILE A 86 -13.31 7.76 -0.70
C ILE A 86 -12.88 8.19 -2.09
N ASN A 87 -13.85 8.64 -2.88
CA ASN A 87 -13.63 9.01 -4.29
C ASN A 87 -14.00 10.47 -4.61
N LYS A 88 -14.50 11.24 -3.64
CA LYS A 88 -14.86 12.65 -3.83
C LYS A 88 -13.69 13.57 -3.46
N PRO A 89 -13.28 14.51 -4.33
CA PRO A 89 -12.13 15.40 -4.07
C PRO A 89 -12.22 16.15 -2.74
N ASP A 90 -13.39 16.69 -2.42
CA ASP A 90 -13.67 17.48 -1.21
C ASP A 90 -13.59 16.64 0.08
N GLN A 91 -14.01 15.37 0.02
CA GLN A 91 -13.83 14.42 1.13
C GLN A 91 -12.36 14.00 1.28
N ILE A 92 -11.67 13.74 0.16
CA ILE A 92 -10.24 13.41 0.15
C ILE A 92 -9.43 14.56 0.75
N GLN A 93 -9.71 15.80 0.33
CA GLN A 93 -9.06 16.99 0.86
C GLN A 93 -9.25 17.10 2.38
N THR A 94 -10.49 16.92 2.86
CA THR A 94 -10.81 16.99 4.30
C THR A 94 -9.96 16.01 5.10
N ILE A 95 -9.76 14.79 4.59
CA ILE A 95 -9.00 13.75 5.29
C ILE A 95 -7.50 13.98 5.20
N LEU A 96 -6.99 14.34 4.02
CA LEU A 96 -5.56 14.60 3.83
C LEU A 96 -5.08 15.84 4.59
N GLN A 97 -5.98 16.77 4.93
CA GLN A 97 -5.68 17.96 5.73
C GLN A 97 -5.93 17.76 7.23
N ASN A 98 -6.57 16.67 7.64
CA ASN A 98 -6.85 16.40 9.04
C ASN A 98 -5.62 15.85 9.76
N SER A 99 -5.18 16.54 10.83
CA SER A 99 -4.03 16.14 11.65
C SER A 99 -4.19 14.76 12.30
N HIS A 100 -5.42 14.29 12.52
CA HIS A 100 -5.71 12.96 13.06
C HIS A 100 -5.63 11.84 12.01
N CYS A 101 -5.48 12.17 10.72
CA CYS A 101 -5.43 11.21 9.62
C CYS A 101 -4.06 11.15 8.93
N LEU A 102 -3.01 11.68 9.57
CA LEU A 102 -1.65 11.75 9.00
C LEU A 102 -0.87 10.44 9.13
N ASP A 103 -1.27 9.57 10.07
CA ASP A 103 -0.61 8.27 10.28
C ASP A 103 -0.80 7.35 9.08
N LYS A 104 0.24 6.57 8.79
CA LYS A 104 0.25 5.61 7.69
C LYS A 104 -0.66 4.43 8.04
N SER A 105 -1.29 3.85 7.01
CA SER A 105 -2.10 2.64 7.15
C SER A 105 -1.25 1.49 7.70
N VAL A 106 -1.89 0.55 8.39
CA VAL A 106 -1.26 -0.70 8.87
C VAL A 106 -0.59 -1.48 7.74
N ILE A 107 -1.01 -1.29 6.48
CA ILE A 107 -0.34 -1.90 5.32
C ILE A 107 1.16 -1.50 5.26
N TYR A 108 1.53 -0.31 5.72
CA TYR A 108 2.91 0.14 5.73
C TYR A 108 3.80 -0.61 6.71
N THR A 109 3.23 -1.28 7.73
CA THR A 109 4.02 -2.09 8.67
C THR A 109 4.64 -3.32 8.00
N LEU A 110 4.10 -3.76 6.86
CA LEU A 110 4.70 -4.83 6.05
C LEU A 110 6.04 -4.41 5.43
N PHE A 111 6.25 -3.10 5.27
CA PHE A 111 7.47 -2.55 4.69
C PHE A 111 8.51 -2.17 5.76
N GLU A 112 8.14 -2.15 7.04
CA GLU A 112 9.06 -1.84 8.15
C GLU A 112 10.29 -2.77 8.23
N PRO A 113 10.21 -4.10 7.99
CA PRO A 113 11.41 -4.95 8.02
C PRO A 113 12.48 -4.57 7.00
N VAL A 114 12.08 -3.99 5.86
CA VAL A 114 12.98 -3.61 4.78
C VAL A 114 13.45 -2.16 4.93
N PHE A 115 12.55 -1.25 5.30
CA PHE A 115 12.80 0.20 5.29
C PHE A 115 12.95 0.82 6.68
N GLY A 116 12.84 0.01 7.75
CA GLY A 116 12.85 0.49 9.13
C GLY A 116 11.71 1.47 9.41
N LYS A 117 11.92 2.43 10.30
CA LYS A 117 11.03 3.58 10.55
C LYS A 117 11.52 4.83 9.81
N GLY A 118 11.68 4.69 8.49
CA GLY A 118 12.06 5.79 7.60
C GLY A 118 10.85 6.60 7.11
N LEU A 119 11.09 7.51 6.16
CA LEU A 119 10.06 8.43 5.64
C LEU A 119 8.79 7.73 5.11
N LEU A 120 8.90 6.48 4.66
CA LEU A 120 7.78 5.70 4.10
C LEU A 120 6.87 5.11 5.18
N THR A 121 7.43 4.69 6.31
CA THR A 121 6.80 3.82 7.31
C THR A 121 6.67 4.48 8.68
N ALA A 122 7.38 5.59 8.92
CA ALA A 122 7.37 6.29 10.19
C ALA A 122 5.96 6.82 10.57
N PRO A 123 5.60 6.80 11.86
CA PRO A 123 4.39 7.46 12.36
C PRO A 123 4.49 8.98 12.14
N ALA A 124 3.35 9.67 12.12
CA ALA A 124 3.26 11.08 11.79
C ALA A 124 4.17 11.98 12.65
N SER A 125 4.34 11.64 13.93
CA SER A 125 5.21 12.36 14.87
C SER A 125 6.68 12.35 14.44
N ILE A 126 7.19 11.20 14.00
CA ILE A 126 8.58 11.04 13.54
C ILE A 126 8.72 11.53 12.10
N TRP A 127 7.74 11.21 11.26
CA TRP A 127 7.74 11.55 9.84
C TRP A 127 7.87 13.06 9.58
N THR A 128 7.22 13.88 10.42
CA THR A 128 7.23 15.35 10.26
C THR A 128 8.65 15.91 10.38
N GLU A 129 9.42 15.45 11.36
CA GLU A 129 10.81 15.87 11.56
C GLU A 129 11.71 15.35 10.44
N GLN A 130 11.60 14.06 10.10
CA GLN A 130 12.36 13.46 9.00
C GLN A 130 12.12 14.17 7.66
N ARG A 131 10.85 14.50 7.36
CA ARG A 131 10.49 15.24 6.15
C ARG A 131 11.10 16.63 6.14
N LYS A 132 11.09 17.33 7.28
CA LYS A 132 11.72 18.66 7.40
C LYS A 132 13.22 18.62 7.13
N MET A 133 13.90 17.56 7.55
CA MET A 133 15.34 17.36 7.30
C MET A 133 15.64 17.01 5.84
N ILE A 134 14.81 16.17 5.19
CA ILE A 134 15.07 15.67 3.83
C ILE A 134 14.58 16.63 2.74
N ALA A 135 13.50 17.38 2.98
CA ALA A 135 12.88 18.24 1.96
C ALA A 135 13.85 19.20 1.24
N PRO A 136 14.85 19.82 1.91
CA PRO A 136 15.83 20.68 1.23
C PRO A 136 16.63 19.95 0.13
N SER A 137 16.87 18.65 0.28
CA SER A 137 17.63 17.85 -0.70
C SER A 137 16.86 17.57 -1.99
N ILE A 138 15.55 17.88 -2.02
CA ILE A 138 14.65 17.64 -3.17
C ILE A 138 14.11 18.99 -3.71
N ASN A 139 14.76 20.11 -3.37
CA ASN A 139 14.39 21.40 -3.96
C ASN A 139 14.84 21.50 -5.43
N THR A 140 14.27 22.44 -6.17
CA THR A 140 14.54 22.61 -7.61
C THR A 140 16.03 22.83 -7.92
N ILE A 141 16.76 23.50 -7.02
CA ILE A 141 18.20 23.74 -7.18
C ILE A 141 18.98 22.43 -7.10
N MET A 142 18.64 21.55 -6.16
CA MET A 142 19.23 20.21 -6.07
C MET A 142 18.87 19.36 -7.28
N LEU A 143 17.63 19.43 -7.76
CA LEU A 143 17.21 18.70 -8.97
C LEU A 143 18.02 19.10 -10.20
N GLN A 144 18.38 20.39 -10.34
CA GLN A 144 19.25 20.85 -11.42
C GLN A 144 20.64 20.24 -11.36
N LYS A 145 21.18 19.98 -10.16
CA LYS A 145 22.49 19.30 -10.01
C LYS A 145 22.45 17.86 -10.50
N PHE A 146 21.30 17.19 -10.43
CA PHE A 146 21.13 15.82 -10.95
C PHE A 146 20.92 15.77 -12.46
N PHE A 147 20.69 16.90 -13.12
CA PHE A 147 20.36 16.94 -14.54
C PHE A 147 21.45 16.33 -15.44
N GLY A 148 22.73 16.56 -15.11
CA GLY A 148 23.85 15.93 -15.82
C GLY A 148 23.81 14.40 -15.76
N ILE A 149 23.49 13.83 -14.58
CA ILE A 149 23.33 12.38 -14.39
C ILE A 149 22.16 11.87 -15.22
N PHE A 150 21.02 12.57 -15.20
CA PHE A 150 19.84 12.16 -15.97
C PHE A 150 20.12 12.14 -17.48
N ILE A 151 20.86 13.14 -18.00
CA ILE A 151 21.29 13.15 -19.41
C ILE A 151 22.16 11.94 -19.70
N GLU A 152 23.21 11.71 -18.90
CA GLU A 152 24.14 10.60 -19.11
C GLU A 152 23.41 9.25 -19.12
N GLN A 153 22.55 8.99 -18.14
CA GLN A 153 21.78 7.75 -18.06
C GLN A 153 20.73 7.64 -19.19
N SER A 154 20.18 8.76 -19.67
CA SER A 154 19.25 8.74 -20.81
C SER A 154 19.93 8.36 -22.13
N ILE A 155 21.18 8.80 -22.34
CA ILE A 155 22.00 8.42 -23.49
C ILE A 155 22.31 6.93 -23.41
N ILE A 156 22.80 6.45 -22.26
CA ILE A 156 23.09 5.03 -22.03
C ILE A 156 21.86 4.14 -22.27
N LEU A 157 20.69 4.57 -21.79
CA LEU A 157 19.43 3.87 -22.01
C LEU A 157 19.09 3.79 -23.50
N THR A 158 19.23 4.91 -24.23
CA THR A 158 18.93 4.98 -25.66
C THR A 158 19.86 4.06 -26.46
N ASP A 159 21.17 4.08 -26.17
CA ASP A 159 22.15 3.20 -26.81
C ASP A 159 21.85 1.71 -26.57
N LYS A 160 21.39 1.36 -25.36
CA LYS A 160 20.97 -0.02 -25.04
C LYS A 160 19.75 -0.42 -25.86
N LEU A 161 18.75 0.46 -25.95
CA LEU A 161 17.52 0.19 -26.70
C LEU A 161 17.77 0.08 -28.21
N GLU A 162 18.63 0.94 -28.77
CA GLU A 162 19.01 0.89 -30.18
C GLU A 162 19.67 -0.45 -30.53
N LYS A 163 20.60 -0.93 -29.70
CA LYS A 163 21.26 -2.24 -29.90
C LYS A 163 20.28 -3.42 -29.90
N VAL A 164 19.25 -3.38 -29.06
CA VAL A 164 18.22 -4.43 -29.03
C VAL A 164 17.32 -4.33 -30.27
N GLY A 165 16.93 -3.11 -30.64
CA GLY A 165 16.09 -2.86 -31.82
C GLY A 165 16.77 -3.24 -33.14
N LEU A 166 18.07 -3.01 -33.29
CA LEU A 166 18.85 -3.40 -34.47
C LEU A 166 18.92 -4.92 -34.67
N ASN A 167 18.79 -5.70 -33.60
CA ASN A 167 18.79 -7.16 -33.66
C ASN A 167 17.39 -7.74 -33.99
N GLY A 168 16.38 -6.89 -34.19
CA GLY A 168 14.99 -7.33 -34.44
C GLY A 168 14.33 -8.00 -33.24
N ASN A 169 14.92 -7.88 -32.05
CA ASN A 169 14.42 -8.52 -30.84
C ASN A 169 13.28 -7.71 -30.22
N GLU A 170 12.32 -8.39 -29.59
CA GLU A 170 11.32 -7.74 -28.75
C GLU A 170 11.99 -7.04 -27.56
N VAL A 171 11.58 -5.79 -27.31
CA VAL A 171 12.15 -4.96 -26.24
C VAL A 171 11.27 -5.07 -24.99
N PHE A 172 11.79 -5.70 -23.94
CA PHE A 172 11.20 -5.63 -22.61
C PHE A 172 11.52 -4.28 -21.96
N PHE A 173 10.66 -3.28 -22.19
CA PHE A 173 10.90 -1.90 -21.78
C PHE A 173 11.04 -1.72 -20.26
N LEU A 174 10.22 -2.45 -19.48
CA LEU A 174 10.20 -2.33 -18.02
C LEU A 174 11.56 -2.63 -17.40
N GLN A 175 12.29 -3.62 -17.93
CA GLN A 175 13.62 -3.97 -17.44
C GLN A 175 14.59 -2.79 -17.63
N HIS A 176 14.65 -2.24 -18.85
CA HIS A 176 15.57 -1.17 -19.21
C HIS A 176 15.30 0.11 -18.43
N ILE A 177 14.02 0.47 -18.25
CA ILE A 177 13.63 1.63 -17.44
C ILE A 177 13.94 1.42 -15.96
N THR A 178 13.72 0.21 -15.44
CA THR A 178 14.04 -0.10 -14.03
C THR A 178 15.53 0.03 -13.77
N GLU A 179 16.38 -0.53 -14.64
CA GLU A 179 17.83 -0.38 -14.56
C GLU A 179 18.27 1.09 -14.60
N CYS A 180 17.74 1.87 -15.55
CA CYS A 180 18.05 3.29 -15.68
C CYS A 180 17.62 4.07 -14.42
N THR A 181 16.41 3.82 -13.93
CA THR A 181 15.87 4.48 -12.73
C THR A 181 16.69 4.17 -11.48
N LEU A 182 17.05 2.89 -11.28
CA LEU A 182 17.90 2.48 -10.16
C LEU A 182 19.28 3.14 -10.27
N THR A 183 19.90 3.14 -11.45
CA THR A 183 21.22 3.74 -11.67
C THR A 183 21.19 5.24 -11.39
N ASN A 184 20.16 5.95 -11.86
CA ASN A 184 19.92 7.36 -11.54
C ASN A 184 19.84 7.60 -10.02
N ALA A 185 19.04 6.79 -9.31
CA ALA A 185 18.83 6.93 -7.87
C ALA A 185 20.08 6.63 -7.03
N PHE A 186 20.98 5.75 -7.50
CA PHE A 186 22.25 5.47 -6.81
C PHE A 186 23.35 6.45 -7.19
N ALA A 187 23.38 6.92 -8.44
CA ALA A 187 24.35 7.92 -8.89
C ALA A 187 24.14 9.27 -8.21
N SER A 188 22.89 9.66 -7.95
CA SER A 188 22.56 10.90 -7.25
C SER A 188 23.04 10.94 -5.79
N LYS A 189 23.42 9.79 -5.18
CA LYS A 189 24.01 9.74 -3.84
C LYS A 189 25.48 10.17 -3.78
N LYS A 190 26.15 10.32 -4.93
CA LYS A 190 27.58 10.70 -5.01
C LYS A 190 27.81 12.22 -5.12
N LEU A 191 26.73 12.99 -5.24
CA LEU A 191 26.71 14.47 -5.23
C LEU A 191 26.44 15.01 -3.83
#